data_AF-A0A6V7KU91-F1
#
_entry.id   AF-A0A6V7KU91-F1
#
_cell.length_a   1.000
_cell.length_b   1.000
_cell.length_c   1.000
_cell.angle_alpha   90.00
_cell.angle_beta   90.00
_cell.angle_gamma   90.00
#
_symmetry.space_group_name_H-M   'P 1'
#
loop_
_entity.id
_entity.type
_entity.pdbx_description
1 polymer ?
#
loop_
_entity_poly.entity_id
_entity_poly.type
_entity_poly.pdbx_seq_one_letter_code
_entity_poly.pdbx_strand_id
1 'polypeptide(L)'
;PQTAAALKRVANGIFDRGGVIRKIDHLGENQIPYKTSAHGTVHRRASYFVLHINVPPRKIDDFLEECSRDVDLIRSRIYKKDEELKEKPCTLDEEMLPPAY
;
A
#
# COMPACT_ATOMS: atom_id res chain seq x y z
N PRO A 1 -16.84 9.02 -9.08
CA PRO A 1 -17.78 8.96 -7.92
C PRO A 1 -17.62 7.68 -7.09
N GLN A 2 -17.56 6.50 -7.75
CA GLN A 2 -17.37 5.21 -7.07
C GLN A 2 -16.02 5.09 -6.33
N THR A 3 -14.91 5.42 -6.99
CA THR A 3 -13.57 5.36 -6.36
C THR A 3 -13.44 6.25 -5.13
N ALA A 4 -13.98 7.46 -5.18
CA ALA A 4 -14.01 8.37 -4.03
C ALA A 4 -14.85 7.82 -2.86
N ALA A 5 -15.94 7.11 -3.14
CA ALA A 5 -16.76 6.49 -2.11
C ALA A 5 -16.05 5.30 -1.46
N ALA A 6 -15.38 4.45 -2.26
CA ALA A 6 -14.56 3.36 -1.75
C ALA A 6 -13.41 3.89 -0.86
N LEU A 7 -12.73 4.94 -1.32
CA LEU A 7 -11.63 5.55 -0.55
C LEU A 7 -12.11 6.15 0.78
N LYS A 8 -13.32 6.74 0.80
CA LYS A 8 -13.95 7.23 2.04
C LYS A 8 -14.27 6.09 3.01
N ARG A 9 -14.79 4.96 2.53
CA ARG A 9 -15.05 3.78 3.38
C ARG A 9 -13.77 3.25 4.00
N VAL A 10 -12.70 3.11 3.21
CA VAL A 10 -11.37 2.71 3.69
C VAL A 10 -10.84 3.69 4.72
N ALA A 11 -10.96 5.01 4.45
CA ALA A 11 -10.51 6.03 5.38
C ALA A 11 -11.27 5.98 6.71
N ASN A 12 -12.60 5.87 6.68
CA ASN A 12 -13.42 5.74 7.89
C ASN A 12 -13.02 4.48 8.68
N GLY A 13 -12.81 3.34 8.02
CA GLY A 13 -12.36 2.11 8.68
C GLY A 13 -11.00 2.27 9.38
N ILE A 14 -10.11 3.11 8.86
CA ILE A 14 -8.84 3.44 9.53
C ILE A 14 -9.10 4.31 10.77
N PHE A 15 -9.95 5.34 10.65
CA PHE A 15 -10.28 6.25 11.76
C PHE A 15 -11.01 5.54 12.91
N ASP A 16 -11.96 4.66 12.61
CA ASP A 16 -12.73 3.90 13.61
C ASP A 16 -11.86 3.00 14.49
N ARG A 17 -10.69 2.60 13.97
CA ARG A 17 -9.70 1.78 14.67
C ARG A 17 -8.64 2.60 15.43
N GLY A 18 -8.82 3.92 15.50
CA GLY A 18 -7.87 4.84 16.12
C GLY A 18 -6.64 5.12 15.27
N GLY A 19 -6.74 4.90 13.96
CA GLY A 19 -5.69 5.20 12.99
C GLY A 19 -5.74 6.64 12.49
N VAL A 20 -4.57 7.20 12.14
CA VAL A 20 -4.46 8.53 11.54
C VAL A 20 -3.81 8.43 10.17
N ILE A 21 -4.44 9.03 9.16
CA ILE A 21 -3.93 9.10 7.79
C ILE A 21 -3.05 10.34 7.66
N ARG A 22 -1.78 10.15 7.30
CA ARG A 22 -0.81 11.24 7.06
C ARG A 22 -0.87 11.76 5.65
N LYS A 23 -0.95 10.87 4.66
CA LYS A 23 -0.87 11.20 3.23
C LYS A 23 -1.58 10.14 2.40
N ILE A 24 -2.19 10.57 1.30
CA ILE A 24 -2.81 9.71 0.29
C ILE A 24 -2.22 10.08 -1.05
N ASP A 25 -1.56 9.12 -1.70
CA ASP A 25 -0.97 9.27 -3.03
C ASP A 25 -1.77 8.44 -4.04
N HIS A 26 -2.13 9.06 -5.16
CA HIS A 26 -2.78 8.40 -6.28
C HIS A 26 -1.74 8.14 -7.38
N LEU A 27 -1.42 6.88 -7.62
CA LEU A 27 -0.44 6.44 -8.63
C LEU A 27 -1.04 6.33 -10.04
N GLY A 28 -2.34 6.60 -10.19
CA GLY A 28 -3.07 6.52 -11.45
C GLY A 28 -3.75 5.17 -11.68
N GLU A 29 -4.50 5.11 -12.78
CA GLU A 29 -5.13 3.89 -13.27
C GLU A 29 -4.23 3.24 -14.32
N ASN A 30 -3.73 2.05 -14.00
CA ASN A 30 -2.82 1.30 -14.87
C ASN A 30 -3.37 -0.11 -15.12
N GLN A 31 -2.88 -0.75 -16.18
CA GLN A 31 -3.10 -2.19 -16.34
C GLN A 31 -2.36 -2.94 -15.24
N ILE A 32 -3.01 -3.98 -14.71
CA ILE A 32 -2.38 -4.85 -13.73
C ILE A 32 -1.37 -5.76 -14.44
N PRO A 33 -0.22 -6.07 -13.82
CA PRO A 33 0.84 -6.85 -14.47
C PRO A 33 0.42 -8.28 -14.80
N TYR A 34 -0.55 -8.83 -14.07
CA TYR A 34 -1.10 -10.17 -14.31
C TYR A 34 -2.58 -10.23 -13.98
N LYS A 35 -3.26 -11.21 -14.58
CA LYS A 35 -4.69 -11.50 -14.35
C LYS A 35 -4.94 -11.69 -12.85
N THR A 36 -5.72 -10.78 -12.26
CA THR A 36 -6.14 -10.88 -10.86
C THR A 36 -7.65 -11.14 -10.82
N SER A 37 -8.02 -12.25 -10.20
CA SER A 37 -9.42 -12.59 -9.90
C SER A 37 -9.72 -12.25 -8.46
N ALA A 38 -10.69 -11.37 -8.24
CA ALA A 38 -11.15 -10.97 -6.92
C ALA A 38 -12.69 -10.91 -6.95
N HIS A 39 -13.35 -11.30 -5.87
CA HIS A 39 -14.81 -11.24 -5.74
C HIS A 39 -15.60 -11.83 -6.93
N GLY A 40 -15.11 -12.94 -7.50
CA GLY A 40 -15.75 -13.63 -8.63
C GLY A 40 -15.55 -12.96 -10.00
N THR A 41 -14.84 -11.83 -10.08
CA THR A 41 -14.57 -11.11 -11.33
C THR A 41 -13.08 -11.10 -11.65
N VAL A 42 -12.76 -11.15 -12.95
CA VAL A 42 -11.38 -11.00 -13.43
C VAL A 42 -11.13 -9.54 -13.78
N HIS A 43 -10.19 -8.92 -13.08
CA HIS A 43 -9.78 -7.54 -13.33
C HIS A 43 -8.56 -7.52 -14.27
N ARG A 44 -8.46 -6.48 -15.12
CA ARG A 44 -7.33 -6.22 -16.02
C ARG A 44 -6.78 -4.79 -15.92
N ARG A 45 -7.54 -3.89 -15.28
CA ARG A 45 -7.16 -2.52 -14.95
C ARG A 45 -7.50 -2.25 -13.50
N ALA A 46 -6.70 -1.44 -12.83
CA ALA A 46 -6.91 -1.03 -11.45
C ALA A 46 -6.34 0.36 -11.21
N SER A 47 -6.98 1.12 -10.32
CA SER A 47 -6.43 2.36 -9.78
C SER A 47 -5.58 2.05 -8.56
N TYR A 48 -4.38 2.61 -8.53
CA TYR A 48 -3.41 2.36 -7.47
C TYR A 48 -3.37 3.54 -6.49
N PHE A 49 -3.53 3.23 -5.21
CA PHE A 49 -3.49 4.21 -4.12
C PHE A 49 -2.50 3.76 -3.06
N VAL A 50 -1.71 4.70 -2.55
CA VAL A 50 -0.80 4.49 -1.41
C VAL A 50 -1.26 5.38 -0.28
N LEU A 51 -1.60 4.77 0.85
CA LEU A 51 -2.00 5.48 2.06
C LEU A 51 -0.90 5.35 3.10
N HIS A 52 -0.39 6.50 3.55
CA HIS A 52 0.52 6.57 4.68
C HIS A 52 -0.30 6.72 5.95
N ILE A 53 -0.35 5.66 6.75
CA ILE A 53 -1.20 5.60 7.95
C ILE A 53 -0.38 5.23 9.19
N ASN A 54 -0.80 5.78 10.33
CA ASN A 54 -0.35 5.37 11.64
C ASN A 54 -1.50 4.63 12.31
N VAL A 55 -1.35 3.33 12.56
CA VAL A 55 -2.41 2.50 13.16
C VAL A 55 -1.79 1.60 14.23
N PRO A 56 -2.49 1.33 15.35
CA PRO A 56 -2.05 0.34 16.33
C PRO A 56 -1.90 -1.05 15.68
N PRO A 57 -0.80 -1.78 15.91
CA PRO A 57 -0.53 -3.06 15.25
C PRO A 57 -1.60 -4.12 15.51
N ARG A 58 -2.24 -4.08 16.69
CA ARG A 58 -3.32 -5.01 17.07
C ARG A 58 -4.58 -4.89 16.21
N LYS A 59 -4.76 -3.76 15.51
CA LYS A 59 -5.96 -3.47 14.70
C LYS A 59 -5.71 -3.61 13.20
N ILE A 60 -4.50 -3.98 12.80
CA ILE A 60 -4.12 -4.14 11.39
C ILE A 60 -4.79 -5.36 10.77
N ASP A 61 -4.80 -6.50 11.48
CA ASP A 61 -5.44 -7.73 10.99
C ASP A 61 -6.95 -7.56 10.84
N ASP A 62 -7.63 -7.00 11.86
CA ASP A 62 -9.06 -6.67 11.82
C ASP A 62 -9.42 -5.73 10.65
N PHE A 63 -8.50 -4.82 10.28
CA PHE A 63 -8.69 -3.90 9.16
C PHE A 63 -8.47 -4.58 7.82
N LEU A 64 -7.44 -5.41 7.70
CA LEU A 64 -7.14 -6.15 6.47
C LEU A 64 -8.27 -7.14 6.14
N GLU A 65 -8.87 -7.77 7.15
CA GLU A 65 -10.02 -8.64 6.97
C GLU A 65 -11.25 -7.88 6.46
N GLU A 66 -11.55 -6.70 7.01
CA GLU A 66 -12.63 -5.85 6.52
C GLU A 66 -12.39 -5.40 5.07
N CYS A 67 -11.16 -4.97 4.75
CA CYS A 67 -10.80 -4.61 3.39
C CYS A 67 -10.92 -5.81 2.42
N SER A 68 -10.65 -7.02 2.87
CA SER A 68 -10.79 -8.22 2.04
C SER A 68 -12.25 -8.58 1.73
N ARG A 69 -13.21 -8.04 2.46
CA ARG A 69 -14.66 -8.26 2.22
C ARG A 69 -15.26 -7.20 1.30
N ASP A 70 -14.57 -6.07 1.10
CA ASP A 70 -15.05 -4.99 0.24
C ASP A 70 -14.85 -5.34 -1.24
N VAL A 71 -15.95 -5.45 -1.98
CA VAL A 71 -15.97 -5.84 -3.39
C VAL A 71 -15.26 -4.85 -4.32
N ASP A 72 -15.12 -3.59 -3.90
CA ASP A 72 -14.42 -2.57 -4.68
C ASP A 72 -12.89 -2.65 -4.54
N LEU A 73 -12.38 -3.41 -3.57
CA LEU A 73 -10.95 -3.59 -3.33
C LEU A 73 -10.44 -4.88 -3.96
N ILE A 74 -9.72 -4.74 -5.08
CA ILE A 74 -9.11 -5.91 -5.76
C ILE A 74 -8.02 -6.54 -4.91
N ARG A 75 -7.19 -5.69 -4.27
CA ARG A 75 -6.10 -6.12 -3.39
C ARG A 75 -5.70 -5.01 -2.43
N SER A 76 -5.66 -5.33 -1.15
CA SER A 76 -5.10 -4.46 -0.10
C SER A 76 -3.86 -5.13 0.51
N ARG A 77 -2.80 -4.35 0.75
CA ARG A 77 -1.60 -4.78 1.47
C ARG A 77 -1.08 -3.65 2.32
N ILE A 78 -0.64 -4.00 3.52
CA ILE A 78 -0.05 -3.06 4.47
C ILE A 78 1.41 -3.43 4.64
N TYR A 79 2.27 -2.44 4.48
CA TYR A 79 3.70 -2.58 4.66
C TYR A 79 4.12 -1.72 5.84
N LYS A 80 5.06 -2.21 6.63
CA LYS A 80 5.74 -1.35 7.61
C LYS A 80 6.50 -0.29 6.84
N LYS A 81 6.32 0.98 7.22
CA LYS A 81 7.13 2.05 6.66
C LYS A 81 8.54 1.86 7.20
N ASP A 82 9.44 1.42 6.34
CA ASP A 82 10.85 1.28 6.67
C ASP A 82 11.42 2.67 6.94
N GLU A 83 11.61 3.02 8.22
CA GLU A 83 12.34 4.23 8.60
C GLU A 83 13.87 4.02 8.51
N GLU A 84 14.32 2.78 8.30
CA GLU A 84 15.73 2.38 8.30
C GLU A 84 16.39 2.40 6.93
N LEU A 85 15.63 2.55 5.85
CA LEU A 85 16.13 3.06 4.56
C LEU A 85 16.36 4.58 4.64
N LYS A 86 16.92 5.07 5.75
CA LYS A 86 17.76 6.26 5.69
C LYS A 86 18.83 5.92 4.69
N GLU A 87 18.78 6.61 3.55
CA GLU A 87 19.75 6.65 2.47
C GLU A 87 21.08 6.08 2.94
N LYS A 88 21.27 4.76 2.80
CA LYS A 88 22.60 4.20 2.93
C LYS A 88 23.35 4.89 1.79
N PRO A 89 24.37 5.70 2.08
CA PRO A 89 25.11 6.35 1.01
C PRO A 89 25.55 5.24 0.04
N CYS A 90 25.31 5.42 -1.26
CA CYS A 90 25.77 4.46 -2.25
C CYS A 90 27.30 4.35 -2.14
N THR A 91 27.81 3.27 -1.56
CA THR A 91 29.25 2.98 -1.44
C THR A 91 29.78 2.19 -2.64
N LEU A 92 29.02 2.12 -3.74
CA LEU A 92 29.40 1.34 -4.93
C LEU A 92 30.78 1.75 -5.47
N ASP A 93 31.07 3.06 -5.45
CA ASP A 93 32.35 3.60 -5.89
C ASP A 93 33.54 3.11 -5.04
N GLU A 94 33.33 2.84 -3.74
CA GLU A 94 34.36 2.35 -2.82
C GLU A 94 34.61 0.84 -3.01
N GLU A 95 33.58 0.07 -3.38
CA GLU A 95 33.69 -1.37 -3.64
C GLU A 95 34.29 -1.72 -5.01
N MET A 96 34.32 -0.75 -5.94
CA MET A 96 34.91 -0.90 -7.28
C MET A 96 36.43 -0.63 -7.32
N LEU A 97 37.03 -0.22 -6.21
CA LEU A 97 38.47 0.03 -6.14
C LEU A 97 39.24 -1.30 -6.27
N PRO A 98 40.34 -1.34 -7.05
CA PRO A 98 41.17 -2.53 -7.14
C PRO A 98 41.78 -2.88 -5.77
N PRO A 99 41.98 -4.17 -5.45
CA PRO A 99 42.61 -4.57 -4.20
C PRO A 99 44.02 -3.98 -4.09
N ALA A 100 44.39 -3.53 -2.90
CA ALA A 100 45.74 -3.02 -2.63
C ALA A 100 46.78 -4.15 -2.85
N TYR A 101 47.85 -3.84 -3.58
CA TYR A 101 48.96 -4.74 -3.89
C TYR A 101 50.07 -4.64 -2.84
#